data_AF-A0A8X6FNP3-F1
#
_entry.id   AF-A0A8X6FNP3-F1
#
_cell.length_a   1.000
_cell.length_b   1.000
_cell.length_c   1.000
_cell.angle_alpha   90.00
_cell.angle_beta   90.00
_cell.angle_gamma   90.00
#
_symmetry.space_group_name_H-M   'P 1'
#
loop_
_entity.id
_entity.type
_entity.pdbx_description
1 polymer ?
#
loop_
_entity_poly.entity_id
_entity_poly.type
_entity_poly.pdbx_seq_one_letter_code
_entity_poly.pdbx_strand_id
1 'polypeptide(L)'
;MDARLDASEEDIHNDPQYHQLIHMRQVLKDKVLEGSSSLVRHFGYKCCICKADPIIGVRWHCTVCQPPLSIDFCDDCSQSTYETCQHKANHYLEKIYASRGFLDREYIQCLGKNYNYLDPNYMPATQSYS
;
A
#
# COMPACT_ATOMS: atom_id res chain seq x y z
N MET A 1 14.30 -31.84 32.79
CA MET A 1 12.90 -31.93 32.35
C MET A 1 12.48 -30.51 32.02
N ASP A 2 12.64 -30.11 30.76
CA ASP A 2 12.39 -28.75 30.31
C ASP A 2 10.88 -28.47 30.28
N ALA A 3 10.43 -27.57 31.16
CA ALA A 3 9.07 -27.07 31.17
C ALA A 3 8.89 -26.16 29.96
N ARG A 4 8.25 -26.68 28.90
CA ARG A 4 7.71 -25.86 27.81
C ARG A 4 6.60 -25.00 28.40
N LEU A 5 6.81 -23.68 28.39
CA LEU A 5 5.80 -22.68 28.71
C LEU A 5 4.73 -22.73 27.62
N ASP A 6 3.60 -23.37 27.92
CA ASP A 6 2.41 -23.37 27.07
C ASP A 6 1.59 -22.12 27.41
N ALA A 7 2.06 -20.97 26.94
CA ALA A 7 1.31 -19.72 27.04
C ALA A 7 0.15 -19.78 26.03
N SER A 8 -1.07 -19.51 26.48
CA SER A 8 -2.24 -19.53 25.59
C SER A 8 -2.14 -18.40 24.55
N GLU A 9 -2.76 -18.58 23.37
CA GLU A 9 -2.75 -17.56 22.31
C GLU A 9 -3.29 -16.20 22.80
N GLU A 10 -4.20 -16.22 23.77
CA GLU A 10 -4.80 -15.02 24.38
C GLU A 10 -3.81 -14.29 25.31
N ASP A 11 -2.96 -15.03 26.02
CA ASP A 11 -1.91 -14.44 26.88
C ASP A 11 -0.83 -13.75 26.04
N ILE A 12 -0.53 -14.31 24.86
CA ILE A 12 0.45 -13.72 23.92
C ILE A 12 -0.11 -12.44 23.29
N HIS A 13 -1.40 -12.39 22.96
CA HIS A 13 -2.00 -11.23 22.31
C HIS A 13 -2.12 -10.02 23.23
N ASN A 14 -2.34 -10.24 24.53
CA ASN A 14 -2.43 -9.20 25.55
C ASN A 14 -1.07 -8.76 26.12
N ASP A 15 0.01 -9.44 25.73
CA ASP A 15 1.35 -9.13 26.20
C ASP A 15 1.82 -7.75 25.66
N PRO A 16 2.34 -6.86 26.52
CA PRO A 16 2.85 -5.56 26.09
C PRO A 16 3.98 -5.65 25.06
N GLN A 17 4.83 -6.68 25.12
CA GLN A 17 5.94 -6.86 24.18
C GLN A 17 5.40 -7.27 22.81
N TYR A 18 4.35 -8.11 22.75
CA TYR A 18 3.64 -8.42 21.51
C TYR A 18 3.10 -7.14 20.84
N HIS A 19 2.42 -6.27 21.58
CA HIS A 19 1.92 -5.01 21.03
C HIS A 19 3.05 -4.11 20.49
N GLN A 20 4.17 -4.04 21.21
CA GLN A 20 5.36 -3.32 20.74
C GLN A 20 5.88 -3.90 19.41
N LEU A 21 5.95 -5.22 19.27
CA LEU A 21 6.37 -5.88 18.03
C LEU A 21 5.40 -5.60 16.87
N ILE A 22 4.09 -5.61 17.12
CA ILE A 22 3.09 -5.26 16.10
C ILE A 22 3.26 -3.81 15.64
N HIS A 23 3.43 -2.88 16.57
CA HIS A 23 3.69 -1.48 16.26
C HIS A 23 5.00 -1.32 15.45
N MET A 24 6.09 -1.95 15.87
CA MET A 24 7.35 -1.94 15.13
C MET A 24 7.21 -2.51 13.71
N ARG A 25 6.45 -3.60 13.55
CA ARG A 25 6.14 -4.18 12.24
C ARG A 25 5.37 -3.21 11.34
N GLN A 26 4.42 -2.46 11.90
CA GLN A 26 3.70 -1.41 11.15
C GLN A 26 4.65 -0.31 10.70
N VAL A 27 5.47 0.23 11.60
CA VAL A 27 6.48 1.26 11.27
C VAL A 27 7.45 0.78 10.18
N LEU A 28 7.89 -0.48 10.22
CA LEU A 28 8.75 -1.05 9.17
C LEU A 28 8.03 -1.12 7.83
N LYS A 29 6.76 -1.51 7.81
CA LYS A 29 5.94 -1.53 6.58
C LYS A 29 5.81 -0.13 5.99
N ASP A 30 5.53 0.87 6.82
CA ASP A 30 5.40 2.25 6.38
C ASP A 30 6.72 2.78 5.80
N LYS A 31 7.85 2.52 6.46
CA LYS A 31 9.18 2.91 5.95
C LYS A 31 9.55 2.23 4.64
N VAL A 32 9.21 0.96 4.46
CA VAL A 32 9.44 0.23 3.21
C VAL A 32 8.58 0.81 2.08
N LEU A 33 7.31 1.12 2.36
CA LEU A 33 6.41 1.76 1.40
C LEU A 33 6.93 3.15 0.99
N GLU A 34 7.34 3.97 1.96
CA GLU A 34 7.95 5.28 1.69
C GLU A 34 9.23 5.15 0.85
N GLY A 35 10.16 4.24 1.22
CA GLY A 35 11.41 4.04 0.47
C GLY A 35 11.20 3.54 -0.96
N SER A 36 10.26 2.62 -1.17
CA SER A 36 9.92 2.07 -2.49
C SER A 36 9.12 3.03 -3.37
N SER A 37 8.41 3.99 -2.76
CA SER A 37 7.52 4.90 -3.49
C SER A 37 8.26 5.90 -4.38
N SER A 38 9.52 6.23 -4.08
CA SER A 38 10.32 7.27 -4.76
C SER A 38 10.41 7.13 -6.29
N LEU A 39 10.20 5.94 -6.85
CA LEU A 39 10.25 5.65 -8.29
C LEU A 39 8.89 5.30 -8.91
N VAL A 40 7.82 5.29 -8.12
CA VAL A 40 6.49 4.90 -8.58
C VAL A 40 5.93 5.99 -9.50
N ARG A 41 5.41 5.58 -10.67
CA ARG A 41 4.78 6.48 -11.65
C ARG A 41 3.29 6.23 -11.73
N HIS A 42 2.50 7.26 -11.41
CA HIS A 42 1.04 7.23 -11.42
C HIS A 42 0.51 7.79 -12.75
N PHE A 43 0.42 6.95 -13.78
CA PHE A 43 -0.07 7.35 -15.10
C PHE A 43 -1.55 7.72 -15.09
N GLY A 44 -1.92 8.73 -15.90
CA GLY A 44 -3.29 9.25 -15.98
C GLY A 44 -3.66 10.22 -14.85
N TYR A 45 -2.70 10.58 -14.00
CA TYR A 45 -2.88 11.50 -12.88
C TYR A 45 -1.92 12.66 -12.98
N LYS A 46 -2.44 13.87 -12.77
CA LYS A 46 -1.73 15.12 -12.97
C LYS A 46 -1.81 15.99 -11.73
N CYS A 47 -0.68 16.51 -11.28
CA CYS A 47 -0.66 17.43 -10.15
C CYS A 47 -1.42 18.72 -10.50
N CYS A 48 -2.34 19.16 -9.65
CA CYS A 48 -3.12 20.36 -9.88
C CYS A 48 -2.29 21.66 -9.82
N ILE A 49 -1.13 21.66 -9.18
CA ILE A 49 -0.31 22.86 -8.96
C ILE A 49 0.82 22.95 -9.98
N CYS A 50 1.82 22.06 -9.87
CA CYS A 50 2.99 22.06 -10.75
C CYS A 50 2.72 21.45 -12.13
N LYS A 51 1.53 20.86 -12.33
CA LYS A 51 1.11 20.22 -13.59
C LYS A 51 1.96 19.02 -14.02
N ALA A 52 2.75 18.43 -13.12
CA ALA A 52 3.48 17.19 -13.36
C ALA A 52 2.53 16.06 -13.76
N ASP A 53 2.83 15.39 -14.88
CA ASP A 53 2.07 14.28 -15.47
C ASP A 53 3.06 13.31 -16.15
N PRO A 54 3.24 12.08 -15.66
CA PRO A 54 2.56 11.49 -14.50
C PRO A 54 3.10 12.02 -13.17
N ILE A 55 2.33 11.86 -12.09
CA ILE A 55 2.83 12.07 -10.73
C ILE A 55 3.86 10.97 -10.41
N ILE A 56 5.06 11.37 -9.98
CA ILE A 56 6.16 10.49 -9.58
C ILE A 56 6.26 10.50 -8.05
N GLY A 57 6.48 9.33 -7.45
CA GLY A 57 6.60 9.23 -6.00
C GLY A 57 5.27 8.88 -5.33
N VAL A 58 4.99 9.60 -4.25
CA VAL A 58 3.70 9.58 -3.55
C VAL A 58 2.70 10.45 -4.31
N ARG A 59 1.54 9.88 -4.61
CA ARG A 59 0.39 10.65 -5.09
C ARG A 59 -0.54 10.97 -3.93
N TRP A 60 -0.91 12.23 -3.83
CA TRP A 60 -1.85 12.71 -2.82
C TRP A 60 -3.19 12.99 -3.47
N HIS A 61 -4.20 12.20 -3.10
CA HIS A 61 -5.54 12.31 -3.65
C HIS A 61 -6.49 12.97 -2.65
N CYS A 62 -7.24 13.97 -3.08
CA CYS A 62 -8.25 14.58 -2.23
C CYS A 62 -9.48 13.68 -2.15
N THR A 63 -9.82 13.19 -0.95
CA THR A 63 -10.95 12.26 -0.75
C THR A 63 -12.32 12.94 -0.78
N VAL A 64 -12.34 14.28 -0.73
CA VAL A 64 -13.57 15.08 -0.71
C VAL A 64 -13.97 15.54 -2.13
N CYS A 65 -12.99 15.82 -2.99
CA CYS A 65 -13.24 16.29 -4.35
C CYS A 65 -13.68 15.14 -5.27
N GLN A 66 -14.94 15.16 -5.71
CA GLN A 66 -15.52 14.11 -6.55
C GLN A 66 -15.26 14.33 -8.05
N PRO A 67 -15.30 13.26 -8.87
CA PRO A 67 -15.24 13.37 -10.33
C PRO A 67 -16.37 14.27 -10.88
N PRO A 68 -16.13 15.06 -11.95
CA PRO A 68 -14.95 15.04 -12.83
C PRO A 68 -13.75 15.87 -12.34
N LEU A 69 -13.86 16.54 -11.19
CA LEU A 69 -12.86 17.47 -10.66
C LEU A 69 -12.07 16.83 -9.51
N SER A 70 -11.67 15.57 -9.68
CA SER A 70 -10.77 14.89 -8.76
C SER A 70 -9.43 15.64 -8.72
N ILE A 71 -9.00 15.99 -7.51
CA ILE A 71 -7.77 16.76 -7.30
C ILE A 71 -6.67 15.82 -6.82
N ASP A 72 -5.53 15.90 -7.50
CA ASP A 72 -4.33 15.15 -7.18
C ASP A 72 -3.11 16.08 -7.03
N PHE A 73 -2.23 15.75 -6.10
CA PHE A 73 -0.99 16.47 -5.85
C PHE A 73 0.22 15.51 -5.86
N CYS A 74 1.38 16.02 -6.28
CA CYS A 74 2.65 15.35 -6.01
C CYS A 74 3.08 15.64 -4.56
N ASP A 75 4.09 14.92 -4.10
CA ASP A 75 4.58 15.04 -2.71
C ASP A 75 4.97 16.47 -2.33
N ASP A 76 5.72 17.15 -3.20
CA ASP A 76 6.17 18.54 -3.00
C ASP A 76 5.02 19.56 -2.92
N CYS A 77 3.89 19.27 -3.57
CA CYS A 77 2.75 20.19 -3.66
C CYS A 77 1.68 19.92 -2.60
N SER A 78 1.76 18.79 -1.89
CA SER A 78 0.74 18.33 -0.94
C SER A 78 0.53 19.25 0.26
N GLN A 79 1.57 19.96 0.70
CA GLN A 79 1.53 20.86 1.86
C GLN A 79 1.11 22.30 1.51
N SER A 80 0.84 22.58 0.23
CA SER A 80 0.44 23.93 -0.17
C SER A 80 -1.00 24.24 0.23
N THR A 81 -1.28 25.49 0.57
CA THR A 81 -2.64 26.00 0.81
C THR A 81 -3.34 26.32 -0.50
N TYR A 82 -3.42 25.33 -1.40
CA TYR A 82 -4.10 25.50 -2.68
C TYR A 82 -5.62 25.47 -2.46
N GLU A 83 -6.32 26.46 -3.01
CA GLU A 83 -7.77 26.51 -2.98
C GLU A 83 -8.33 26.70 -4.39
N THR A 84 -9.40 25.99 -4.70
CA THR A 84 -10.18 26.16 -5.92
C THR A 84 -11.65 26.32 -5.56
N CYS A 85 -12.52 26.58 -6.54
CA CYS A 85 -13.96 26.67 -6.32
C CYS A 85 -14.58 25.40 -5.69
N GLN A 86 -13.96 24.23 -5.85
CA GLN A 86 -14.42 22.96 -5.27
C GLN A 86 -13.44 22.33 -4.27
N HIS A 87 -12.20 22.82 -4.18
CA HIS A 87 -11.20 22.28 -3.28
C HIS A 87 -10.81 23.31 -2.23
N LYS A 88 -10.83 22.89 -0.97
CA LYS A 88 -10.46 23.72 0.17
C LYS A 88 -9.28 23.09 0.89
N ALA A 89 -8.44 23.94 1.48
CA ALA A 89 -7.24 23.51 2.21
C ALA A 89 -7.56 22.63 3.43
N ASN A 90 -8.83 22.61 3.89
CA ASN A 90 -9.29 21.73 4.96
C ASN A 90 -9.71 20.32 4.49
N HIS A 91 -9.66 20.05 3.18
CA HIS A 91 -9.99 18.73 2.68
C HIS A 91 -8.89 17.72 3.02
N TYR A 92 -9.29 16.51 3.38
CA TYR A 92 -8.36 15.44 3.65
C TYR A 92 -7.69 14.94 2.37
N LEU A 93 -6.38 14.69 2.46
CA LEU A 93 -5.57 14.12 1.39
C LEU A 93 -5.11 12.72 1.79
N GLU A 94 -5.39 11.74 0.94
CA GLU A 94 -4.92 10.37 1.09
C GLU A 94 -3.60 10.16 0.34
N LYS A 95 -2.61 9.56 1.01
CA LYS A 95 -1.33 9.17 0.42
C LYS A 95 -1.47 7.84 -0.33
N ILE A 96 -1.06 7.82 -1.60
CA ILE A 96 -1.05 6.64 -2.46
C ILE A 96 0.39 6.34 -2.86
N TYR A 97 0.96 5.28 -2.28
CA TYR A 97 2.35 4.85 -2.52
C TYR A 97 2.51 3.96 -3.74
N ALA A 98 1.48 3.21 -4.09
CA ALA A 98 1.51 2.28 -5.23
C ALA A 98 0.64 2.82 -6.36
N SER A 99 1.21 2.93 -7.55
CA SER A 99 0.41 3.04 -8.76
C SER A 99 -0.42 1.78 -8.85
N ARG A 100 -1.74 1.92 -9.05
CA ARG A 100 -2.63 0.79 -9.33
C ARG A 100 -2.17 0.23 -10.67
N GLY A 101 -1.14 -0.60 -10.64
CA GLY A 101 -0.63 -1.28 -11.79
C GLY A 101 -1.77 -2.05 -12.42
N PHE A 102 -1.67 -2.27 -13.72
CA PHE A 102 -2.54 -3.12 -14.51
C PHE A 102 -2.37 -4.60 -14.10
N LEU A 103 -2.42 -4.88 -12.80
CA LEU A 103 -2.44 -6.22 -12.25
C LEU A 103 -3.84 -6.71 -12.50
N ASP A 104 -3.93 -7.70 -13.38
CA ASP A 104 -5.18 -8.39 -13.62
C ASP A 104 -5.68 -8.91 -12.28
N ARG A 105 -6.88 -8.49 -11.88
CA ARG A 105 -7.44 -8.81 -10.57
C ARG A 105 -7.53 -10.33 -10.38
N GLU A 106 -7.69 -11.05 -11.49
CA GLU A 106 -7.70 -12.51 -11.53
C GLU A 106 -6.34 -13.14 -11.19
N TYR A 107 -5.23 -12.47 -11.50
CA TYR A 107 -3.88 -12.94 -11.13
C TYR A 107 -3.67 -12.90 -9.61
N ILE A 108 -4.12 -11.84 -8.93
CA ILE A 108 -3.99 -11.71 -7.47
C ILE A 108 -4.93 -12.68 -6.73
N GLN A 109 -6.14 -12.91 -7.27
CA GLN A 109 -7.10 -13.87 -6.73
C GLN A 109 -6.51 -15.30 -6.69
N CYS A 110 -5.65 -15.65 -7.66
CA CYS A 110 -5.00 -16.96 -7.72
C CYS A 110 -3.84 -17.13 -6.73
N LEU A 111 -3.19 -16.05 -6.28
CA LEU A 111 -2.11 -16.10 -5.27
C LEU A 111 -2.61 -16.43 -3.85
N GLY A 112 -3.92 -16.32 -3.60
CA GLY A 112 -4.52 -16.78 -2.33
C GLY A 112 -4.41 -18.30 -2.12
N LYS A 113 -4.07 -19.04 -3.17
CA LYS A 113 -3.54 -20.41 -3.10
C LYS A 113 -2.03 -20.27 -3.32
N ASN A 114 -1.21 -20.60 -2.32
CA ASN A 114 0.25 -20.38 -2.24
C ASN A 114 1.11 -21.01 -3.36
N TYR A 115 0.75 -20.85 -4.64
CA TYR A 115 1.44 -21.42 -5.79
C TYR A 115 1.81 -20.30 -6.75
N ASN A 116 3.00 -19.75 -6.56
CA ASN A 116 3.64 -18.89 -7.53
C ASN A 116 4.53 -19.76 -8.45
N TYR A 117 4.34 -19.71 -9.76
CA TYR A 117 5.18 -20.45 -10.72
C TYR A 117 6.61 -19.93 -10.79
N LEU A 118 6.87 -18.74 -10.24
CA LEU A 118 8.20 -18.18 -10.03
C LEU A 118 8.80 -18.57 -8.67
N ASP A 119 8.10 -19.36 -7.85
CA ASP A 119 8.67 -19.88 -6.61
C ASP A 119 9.77 -20.89 -6.96
N PRO A 120 11.01 -20.73 -6.45
CA PRO A 120 12.08 -21.71 -6.63
C PRO A 120 11.72 -23.12 -6.12
N ASN A 121 10.70 -23.23 -5.26
CA ASN A 121 10.16 -24.48 -4.74
C ASN A 121 8.90 -24.95 -5.50
N TYR A 122 8.61 -24.39 -6.68
CA TYR A 122 7.47 -24.77 -7.50
C TYR A 122 7.66 -26.19 -8.06
N MET A 123 6.90 -27.14 -7.52
CA MET A 123 6.79 -28.50 -8.03
C MET A 123 5.38 -28.74 -8.55
N PRO A 124 5.14 -28.69 -9.88
CA PRO A 124 3.83 -29.02 -10.42
C PRO A 124 3.55 -30.50 -10.15
N ALA A 125 2.39 -30.80 -9.55
CA ALA A 125 1.99 -32.16 -9.26
C ALA A 125 2.04 -33.01 -10.53
N THR A 126 2.88 -34.05 -10.54
CA THR A 126 2.90 -35.06 -11.58
C THR A 126 1.54 -35.75 -11.58
N GLN A 127 0.70 -35.47 -12.58
CA GLN A 127 -0.52 -36.22 -12.81
C GLN A 127 -0.13 -37.66 -13.13
N SER A 128 -0.40 -38.58 -12.19
CA SER A 128 -0.44 -40.01 -12.46
C SER A 128 -1.58 -40.26 -13.44
N TYR A 129 -1.25 -40.42 -14.72
CA TYR A 129 -2.17 -40.99 -15.69
C TYR A 129 -2.34 -42.47 -15.35
N SER A 130 -3.55 -42.84 -14.94
CA SER A 130 -4.05 -44.22 -14.91
C SER A 130 -4.56 -44.61 -16.28
#